data_AF-A0A7S1S5X9-F1
#
_entry.id   AF-A0A7S1S5X9-F1
#
_cell.length_a   1.000
_cell.length_b   1.000
_cell.length_c   1.000
_cell.angle_alpha   90.00
_cell.angle_beta   90.00
_cell.angle_gamma   90.00
#
_symmetry.space_group_name_H-M   'P 1'
#
loop_
_entity.id
_entity.type
_entity.pdbx_description
1 polymer ?
#
loop_
_entity_poly.entity_id
_entity_poly.type
_entity_poly.pdbx_seq_one_letter_code
_entity_poly.pdbx_strand_id
1 'polypeptide(L)'
;PAHLITRESICNSAARLKLEVAGWGGDKCLGSSARCGEISAPGVCNEARRRLGIHCLGWGGSSCLAPGDGAELITSELLCKHAAKKFGISAAGWGGGGCFSKEGLTCDKIMDPAACSHAQERLGIE
;
A
#
# COMPACT_ATOMS: atom_id res chain seq x y z
N PRO A 1 -1.36 3.50 -25.17
CA PRO A 1 -2.13 3.29 -23.92
C PRO A 1 -1.56 4.19 -22.81
N ALA A 2 -2.36 4.57 -21.80
CA ALA A 2 -1.98 5.56 -20.78
C ALA A 2 -0.60 5.31 -20.14
N HIS A 3 -0.30 4.06 -19.81
CA HIS A 3 0.95 3.64 -19.15
C HIS A 3 2.23 3.90 -19.97
N LEU A 4 2.13 4.17 -21.27
CA LEU A 4 3.28 4.53 -22.11
C LEU A 4 3.72 5.99 -21.93
N ILE A 5 2.88 6.81 -21.29
CA ILE A 5 3.18 8.22 -21.02
C ILE A 5 3.94 8.28 -19.68
N THR A 6 5.27 8.37 -19.76
CA THR A 6 6.18 8.42 -18.60
C THR A 6 6.63 9.84 -18.23
N ARG A 7 5.98 10.87 -18.78
CA ARG A 7 6.21 12.28 -18.44
C ARG A 7 4.95 12.90 -17.85
N GLU A 8 5.06 13.42 -16.62
CA GLU A 8 3.94 14.04 -15.91
C GLU A 8 3.31 15.20 -16.70
N SER A 9 4.12 16.05 -17.34
CA SER A 9 3.62 17.18 -18.14
C SER A 9 2.74 16.74 -19.32
N ILE A 10 3.07 15.61 -19.95
CA ILE A 10 2.27 15.03 -21.03
C ILE A 10 0.99 14.43 -20.45
N CYS A 11 1.08 13.71 -19.33
CA CYS A 11 -0.08 13.13 -18.66
C CYS A 11 -1.08 14.21 -18.21
N ASN A 12 -0.60 15.34 -17.68
CA ASN A 12 -1.45 16.48 -17.29
C ASN A 12 -2.14 17.15 -18.49
N SER A 13 -1.63 16.93 -19.71
CA SER A 13 -2.24 17.41 -20.96
C SER A 13 -3.16 16.38 -21.62
N ALA A 14 -3.31 15.18 -21.04
CA ALA A 14 -4.03 14.06 -21.66
C ALA A 14 -5.49 14.36 -21.98
N ALA A 15 -6.16 15.17 -21.15
CA ALA A 15 -7.53 15.62 -21.42
C ALA A 15 -7.62 16.42 -22.75
N ARG A 16 -6.62 17.26 -23.05
CA ARG A 16 -6.53 17.99 -24.32
C ARG A 16 -6.28 17.07 -25.50
N LEU A 17 -5.62 15.93 -25.25
CA LEU A 17 -5.33 14.89 -26.23
C LEU A 17 -6.46 13.85 -26.37
N LYS A 18 -7.60 14.05 -25.68
CA LYS A 18 -8.75 13.13 -25.64
C LYS A 18 -8.36 11.70 -25.25
N LEU A 19 -7.37 11.56 -24.37
CA LEU A 19 -6.95 10.26 -23.84
C LEU A 19 -7.73 9.95 -22.56
N GLU A 20 -8.22 8.72 -22.45
CA GLU A 20 -8.84 8.23 -21.21
C GLU A 20 -7.77 7.88 -20.18
N VAL A 21 -7.56 8.80 -19.24
CA VAL A 21 -6.60 8.64 -18.14
C VAL A 21 -7.24 9.03 -16.81
N ALA A 22 -6.81 8.39 -15.73
CA ALA A 22 -7.12 8.83 -14.37
C ALA A 22 -6.19 9.98 -13.94
N GLY A 23 -4.96 10.02 -14.46
CA GLY A 23 -3.96 11.06 -14.16
C GLY A 23 -2.57 10.48 -13.87
N TRP A 24 -1.68 11.30 -13.32
CA TRP A 24 -0.30 10.90 -13.05
C TRP A 24 -0.18 10.03 -11.80
N GLY A 25 0.40 8.82 -11.94
CA GLY A 25 0.58 7.85 -10.87
C GLY A 25 1.90 7.96 -10.10
N GLY A 26 2.87 8.73 -10.61
CA GLY A 26 4.20 8.90 -10.02
C GLY A 26 5.35 8.62 -11.01
N ASP A 27 5.22 7.57 -11.81
CA ASP A 27 6.18 7.12 -12.81
C ASP A 27 5.60 7.11 -14.23
N LYS A 28 4.27 6.93 -14.32
CA LYS A 28 3.53 6.89 -15.57
C LYS A 28 2.12 7.44 -15.41
N CYS A 29 1.49 7.73 -16.55
CA CYS A 29 0.09 8.07 -16.60
C CYS A 29 -0.77 6.82 -16.40
N LEU A 30 -1.77 6.94 -15.53
CA LEU A 30 -2.68 5.86 -15.17
C LEU A 30 -3.94 5.92 -16.05
N GLY A 31 -4.44 4.75 -16.46
CA GLY A 31 -5.72 4.64 -17.17
C GLY A 31 -6.91 4.87 -16.24
N SER A 32 -8.10 5.03 -16.81
CA SER A 32 -9.36 5.23 -16.05
C SER A 32 -9.70 4.07 -15.11
N SER A 33 -9.21 2.87 -15.38
CA SER A 33 -9.40 1.66 -14.56
C SER A 33 -8.24 1.37 -13.59
N ALA A 34 -7.36 2.33 -13.35
CA ALA A 34 -6.19 2.13 -12.51
C ALA A 34 -6.55 1.82 -11.05
N ARG A 35 -5.70 1.00 -10.41
CA ARG A 35 -5.84 0.54 -9.03
C ARG A 35 -4.79 1.20 -8.12
N CYS A 36 -5.02 1.12 -6.81
CA CYS A 36 -4.09 1.68 -5.82
C CYS A 36 -2.66 1.18 -6.01
N GLY A 37 -2.46 -0.13 -6.14
CA GLY A 37 -1.11 -0.71 -6.33
C GLY A 37 -0.34 -0.23 -7.57
N GLU A 38 -0.98 0.46 -8.51
CA GLU A 38 -0.32 1.06 -9.67
C GLU A 38 0.21 2.48 -9.40
N ILE A 39 -0.17 3.09 -8.27
CA ILE A 39 0.33 4.40 -7.84
C ILE A 39 1.70 4.21 -7.18
N SER A 40 2.73 4.80 -7.77
CA SER A 40 4.12 4.66 -7.34
C SER A 40 4.63 5.85 -6.51
N ALA A 41 3.89 6.97 -6.50
CA ALA A 41 4.25 8.14 -5.71
C ALA A 41 3.43 8.23 -4.39
N PRO A 42 4.07 8.29 -3.21
CA PRO A 42 3.37 8.37 -1.92
C PRO A 42 2.41 9.56 -1.81
N GLY A 43 2.82 10.74 -2.30
CA GLY A 43 1.98 11.94 -2.30
C GLY A 43 0.75 11.80 -3.20
N VAL A 44 0.89 11.12 -4.34
CA VAL A 44 -0.27 10.80 -5.21
C VAL A 44 -1.19 9.83 -4.50
N CYS A 45 -0.64 8.78 -3.89
CA CYS A 45 -1.41 7.75 -3.18
C CYS A 45 -2.24 8.34 -2.03
N ASN A 46 -1.62 9.16 -1.17
CA ASN A 46 -2.32 9.78 -0.04
C ASN A 46 -3.42 10.76 -0.49
N GLU A 47 -3.39 11.20 -1.74
CA GLU A 47 -4.40 12.07 -2.34
C GLU A 47 -5.17 11.39 -3.48
N ALA A 48 -5.11 10.06 -3.61
CA ALA A 48 -5.59 9.34 -4.79
C ALA A 48 -7.07 9.61 -5.08
N ARG A 49 -7.89 9.71 -4.04
CA ARG A 49 -9.32 10.03 -4.16
C ARG A 49 -9.56 11.41 -4.79
N ARG A 50 -8.75 12.40 -4.39
CA ARG A 50 -8.88 13.79 -4.86
C ARG A 50 -8.28 13.96 -6.25
N ARG A 51 -7.12 13.34 -6.51
CA ARG A 51 -6.33 13.54 -7.74
C ARG A 51 -6.76 12.63 -8.89
N LEU A 52 -7.12 11.39 -8.58
CA LEU A 52 -7.33 10.32 -9.56
C LEU A 52 -8.74 9.71 -9.49
N GLY A 53 -9.53 10.06 -8.47
CA GLY A 53 -10.83 9.44 -8.22
C GLY A 53 -10.75 8.00 -7.68
N ILE A 54 -9.57 7.54 -7.27
CA ILE A 54 -9.33 6.16 -6.82
C ILE A 54 -9.39 6.11 -5.28
N HIS A 55 -10.18 5.19 -4.73
CA HIS A 55 -10.26 5.01 -3.28
C HIS A 55 -9.15 4.06 -2.79
N CYS A 56 -8.17 4.63 -2.08
CA CYS A 56 -7.06 3.92 -1.45
C CYS A 56 -7.04 4.20 0.06
N LEU A 57 -6.44 3.26 0.82
CA LEU A 57 -6.22 3.40 2.27
C LEU A 57 -5.01 4.30 2.57
N GLY A 58 -4.08 4.43 1.63
CA GLY A 58 -2.90 5.29 1.73
C GLY A 58 -1.60 4.53 1.49
N TRP A 59 -0.47 5.21 1.66
CA TRP A 59 0.84 4.64 1.36
C TRP A 59 1.32 3.68 2.47
N GLY A 60 1.56 2.41 2.10
CA GLY A 60 2.00 1.34 2.99
C GLY A 60 3.50 1.29 3.26
N GLY A 61 4.30 2.10 2.55
CA GLY A 61 5.77 2.16 2.69
C GLY A 61 6.47 1.96 1.35
N SER A 62 6.00 0.99 0.56
CA SER A 62 6.52 0.65 -0.77
C SER A 62 5.45 0.71 -1.87
N SER A 63 4.17 0.61 -1.50
CA SER A 63 3.05 0.65 -2.43
C SER A 63 1.86 1.38 -1.80
N CYS A 64 0.89 1.74 -2.64
CA CYS A 64 -0.37 2.31 -2.20
C CYS A 64 -1.39 1.20 -1.92
N LEU A 65 -1.98 1.21 -0.73
CA LEU A 65 -2.87 0.17 -0.24
C LEU A 65 -4.30 0.37 -0.73
N ALA A 66 -4.91 -0.70 -1.24
CA ALA A 66 -6.33 -0.79 -1.56
C ALA A 66 -7.15 -1.27 -0.34
N PRO A 67 -8.46 -0.99 -0.29
CA PRO A 67 -9.35 -1.64 0.66
C PRO A 67 -9.28 -3.17 0.53
N GLY A 68 -9.07 -3.85 1.65
CA GLY A 68 -8.91 -5.31 1.70
C GLY A 68 -7.47 -5.81 1.59
N ASP A 69 -6.51 -4.93 1.33
CA ASP A 69 -5.08 -5.28 1.41
C ASP A 69 -4.68 -5.68 2.83
N GLY A 70 -3.80 -6.67 2.93
CA GLY A 70 -3.30 -7.21 4.20
C GLY A 70 -2.14 -6.40 4.79
N ALA A 71 -1.80 -6.73 6.04
CA ALA A 71 -0.73 -6.06 6.77
C ALA A 71 0.65 -6.28 6.13
N GLU A 72 0.86 -7.40 5.44
CA GLU A 72 2.11 -7.77 4.76
C GLU A 72 2.59 -6.76 3.72
N LEU A 73 1.68 -5.92 3.19
CA LEU A 73 2.01 -4.85 2.27
C LEU A 73 2.49 -3.57 2.97
N ILE A 74 2.46 -3.53 4.31
CA ILE A 74 3.00 -2.44 5.12
C ILE A 74 4.48 -2.73 5.39
N THR A 75 5.35 -1.97 4.73
CA THR A 75 6.81 -2.14 4.75
C THR A 75 7.54 -1.09 5.60
N SER A 76 6.80 -0.37 6.44
CA SER A 76 7.36 0.56 7.42
C SER A 76 6.91 0.19 8.82
N GLU A 77 7.87 0.03 9.74
CA GLU A 77 7.60 -0.27 11.15
C GLU A 77 6.66 0.75 11.81
N LEU A 78 6.89 2.05 11.55
CA LEU A 78 6.03 3.11 12.08
C LEU A 78 4.59 3.00 11.55
N LEU A 79 4.43 2.67 10.28
CA LEU A 79 3.10 2.45 9.69
C LEU A 79 2.45 1.19 10.25
N CYS A 80 3.22 0.11 10.45
CA CYS A 80 2.76 -1.14 11.04
C CYS A 80 2.22 -0.93 12.46
N LYS A 81 2.95 -0.16 13.29
CA LYS A 81 2.51 0.21 14.65
C LYS A 81 1.18 0.97 14.68
N HIS A 82 0.83 1.65 13.59
CA HIS A 82 -0.39 2.45 13.47
C HIS A 82 -1.37 1.90 12.42
N ALA A 83 -1.21 0.66 11.97
CA ALA A 83 -1.95 0.08 10.85
C ALA A 83 -3.47 0.12 11.07
N ALA A 84 -3.92 -0.25 12.27
CA ALA A 84 -5.35 -0.26 12.61
C ALA A 84 -5.95 1.14 12.55
N LYS A 85 -5.27 2.15 13.09
CA LYS A 85 -5.75 3.54 13.10
C LYS A 85 -5.68 4.20 11.73
N LYS A 86 -4.63 3.92 10.97
CA LYS A 86 -4.34 4.62 9.70
C LYS A 86 -5.04 3.98 8.51
N PHE A 87 -5.12 2.66 8.49
CA PHE A 87 -5.61 1.89 7.34
C PHE A 87 -6.80 0.99 7.68
N GLY A 88 -7.15 0.82 8.96
CA GLY A 88 -8.14 -0.18 9.37
C GLY A 88 -7.63 -1.61 9.29
N ILE A 89 -6.31 -1.81 9.17
CA ILE A 89 -5.68 -3.12 9.01
C ILE A 89 -5.22 -3.65 10.37
N SER A 90 -5.68 -4.86 10.73
CA SER A 90 -5.25 -5.55 11.94
C SER A 90 -3.89 -6.20 11.76
N ALA A 91 -2.87 -5.60 12.34
CA ALA A 91 -1.51 -6.13 12.36
C ALA A 91 -1.22 -6.92 13.64
N ALA A 92 -0.46 -7.99 13.49
CA ALA A 92 0.15 -8.74 14.59
C ALA A 92 1.40 -8.04 15.12
N GLY A 93 2.21 -7.45 14.25
CA GLY A 93 3.43 -6.77 14.66
C GLY A 93 4.43 -6.65 13.52
N TRP A 94 5.58 -6.05 13.82
CA TRP A 94 6.65 -5.86 12.85
C TRP A 94 7.59 -7.07 12.82
N GLY A 95 7.85 -7.59 11.63
CA GLY A 95 8.71 -8.76 11.38
C GLY A 95 10.11 -8.43 10.88
N GLY A 96 10.57 -7.17 10.98
CA GLY A 96 11.90 -6.75 10.51
C GLY A 96 11.94 -6.22 9.06
N GLY A 97 11.06 -6.70 8.18
CA GLY A 97 10.94 -6.22 6.79
C GLY A 97 9.52 -5.93 6.33
N GLY A 98 8.52 -6.35 7.10
CA GLY A 98 7.10 -6.17 6.80
C GLY A 98 6.26 -6.34 8.07
N CYS A 99 5.02 -5.89 8.01
CA CYS A 99 4.06 -6.09 9.08
C CYS A 99 3.39 -7.46 8.93
N PHE A 100 3.24 -8.21 10.02
CA PHE A 100 2.53 -9.47 9.99
C PHE A 100 1.02 -9.27 10.10
N SER A 101 0.26 -10.01 9.30
CA SER A 101 -1.17 -10.19 9.49
C SER A 101 -1.42 -10.94 10.79
N LYS A 102 -2.58 -10.70 11.42
CA LYS A 102 -3.02 -11.56 12.53
C LYS A 102 -3.50 -12.91 12.01
N GLU A 103 -4.07 -12.96 10.81
CA GLU A 103 -4.50 -14.21 10.20
C GLU A 103 -3.28 -15.04 9.77
N GLY A 104 -3.19 -16.28 10.28
CA GLY A 104 -2.21 -17.27 9.83
C GLY A 104 -0.76 -16.99 10.26
N LEU A 105 -0.56 -16.17 11.29
CA LEU A 105 0.74 -16.02 11.94
C LEU A 105 0.99 -17.23 12.85
N THR A 106 2.01 -18.01 12.53
CA THR A 106 2.51 -19.13 13.33
C THR A 106 3.98 -18.92 13.60
N CYS A 107 4.52 -19.57 14.63
CA CYS A 107 5.93 -19.45 14.95
C CYS A 107 6.86 -19.96 13.83
N ASP A 108 6.41 -20.88 12.98
CA ASP A 108 7.17 -21.33 11.80
C ASP A 108 7.46 -20.19 10.80
N LYS A 109 6.68 -19.10 10.84
CA LYS A 109 6.89 -17.91 10.00
C LYS A 109 7.77 -16.86 10.67
N ILE A 110 8.14 -17.06 11.94
CA ILE A 110 8.99 -16.16 12.72
C ILE A 110 10.30 -16.90 12.97
N MET A 111 11.31 -16.64 12.13
CA MET A 111 12.58 -17.37 12.17
C MET A 111 13.39 -17.13 13.46
N ASP A 112 13.12 -16.02 14.16
CA ASP A 112 13.77 -15.71 15.43
C ASP A 112 12.95 -16.30 16.59
N PRO A 113 13.51 -17.24 17.38
CA PRO A 113 12.78 -17.89 18.46
C PRO A 113 12.34 -16.94 19.58
N ALA A 114 13.10 -15.88 19.86
CA ALA A 114 12.73 -14.89 20.86
C ALA A 114 11.59 -13.99 20.36
N ALA A 115 11.59 -13.63 19.07
CA ALA A 115 10.49 -12.92 18.43
C ALA A 115 9.22 -13.78 18.37
N CYS A 116 9.34 -15.10 18.11
CA CYS A 116 8.23 -16.04 18.19
C CYS A 116 7.66 -16.09 19.61
N SER A 117 8.49 -16.33 20.62
CA SER A 117 8.04 -16.41 22.02
C SER A 117 7.33 -15.11 22.46
N HIS A 118 7.87 -13.95 22.08
CA HIS A 118 7.24 -12.68 22.37
C HIS A 118 5.90 -12.49 21.61
N ALA A 119 5.80 -12.99 20.38
CA ALA A 119 4.58 -12.99 19.61
C ALA A 119 3.53 -13.95 20.19
N GLN A 120 3.91 -15.14 20.68
CA GLN A 120 3.02 -16.07 21.38
C GLN A 120 2.40 -15.40 22.61
N GLU A 121 3.20 -14.76 23.46
CA GLU A 121 2.72 -14.08 24.68
C GLU A 121 1.77 -12.91 24.37
N ARG A 122 2.04 -12.14 23.32
CA ARG A 122 1.30 -10.90 23.04
C ARG A 122 0.11 -11.07 22.12
N LEU A 123 0.16 -12.07 21.25
CA LEU A 123 -0.76 -12.23 20.12
C LEU A 123 -1.52 -13.55 20.17
N GLY A 124 -1.13 -14.49 21.06
CA GLY A 124 -1.79 -15.77 21.21
C GLY A 124 -1.67 -16.66 19.97
N ILE A 125 -0.55 -16.56 19.25
CA ILE A 125 -0.25 -17.43 18.11
C ILE A 125 0.34 -18.75 18.61
N GLU A 126 0.08 -19.84 17.90
CA GLU A 126 0.65 -21.17 18.16
C GLU A 126 1.73 -21.51 17.12
#